data_AF-A0A484V1L0-F1
#
_entry.id   AF-A0A484V1L0-F1
#
_cell.length_a   1.000
_cell.length_b   1.000
_cell.length_c   1.000
_cell.angle_alpha   90.00
_cell.angle_beta   90.00
_cell.angle_gamma   90.00
#
_symmetry.space_group_name_H-M   'P 1'
#
loop_
_entity.id
_entity.type
_entity.pdbx_description
1 polymer ?
#
loop_
_entity_poly.entity_id
_entity_poly.type
_entity_poly.pdbx_seq_one_letter_code
_entity_poly.pdbx_strand_id
1 'polypeptide(L)'
;MQMDAWLGSRIALAERARLIHAQPGARGYDLTLRALAMGERLGLPVVYEYDPAHVLLPEPGQPAWPPDSEMAMRRGRQALRCLGAAAAIVVRTPAQKRSLRGVGIDAAKVFVVGPRGDCEAAYAHAVSAD
;
A
#
# COMPACT_ATOMS: atom_id res chain seq x y z
N MET A 1 17.18 -13.64 7.31
CA MET A 1 16.55 -13.73 5.98
C MET A 1 15.15 -14.29 6.21
N GLN A 2 14.11 -13.45 6.19
CA GLN A 2 12.73 -13.94 6.33
C GLN A 2 12.34 -14.60 5.00
N MET A 3 11.96 -15.89 5.02
CA MET A 3 11.48 -16.63 3.83
C MET A 3 9.98 -16.38 3.58
N ASP A 4 9.43 -15.30 4.10
CA ASP A 4 8.01 -14.97 4.09
C ASP A 4 7.49 -14.75 2.66
N ALA A 5 8.24 -14.06 1.80
CA ALA A 5 7.86 -13.89 0.40
C ALA A 5 7.84 -15.22 -0.37
N TRP A 6 8.76 -16.14 -0.06
CA TRP A 6 8.80 -17.47 -0.67
C TRP A 6 7.62 -18.34 -0.22
N LEU A 7 7.34 -18.38 1.09
CA LEU A 7 6.19 -19.08 1.64
C LEU A 7 4.87 -18.48 1.11
N GLY A 8 4.74 -17.15 1.12
CA GLY A 8 3.59 -16.45 0.58
C GLY A 8 3.37 -16.76 -0.90
N SER A 9 4.44 -16.92 -1.68
CA SER A 9 4.33 -17.30 -3.10
C SER A 9 3.77 -18.72 -3.27
N ARG A 10 4.17 -19.66 -2.40
CA ARG A 10 3.64 -21.03 -2.42
C ARG A 10 2.17 -21.07 -2.05
N ILE A 11 1.77 -20.30 -1.03
CA ILE A 11 0.37 -20.19 -0.61
C ILE A 11 -0.46 -19.57 -1.73
N ALA A 12 0.00 -18.47 -2.34
CA ALA A 12 -0.70 -17.82 -3.44
C ALA A 12 -0.95 -18.77 -4.63
N LEU A 13 0.02 -19.64 -4.95
CA LEU A 13 -0.16 -20.67 -5.99
C LEU A 13 -1.17 -21.75 -5.58
N ALA A 14 -1.09 -22.25 -4.35
CA ALA A 14 -2.00 -23.27 -3.83
C ALA A 14 -3.46 -22.79 -3.82
N GLU A 15 -3.67 -21.55 -3.37
CA GLU A 15 -4.98 -20.90 -3.28
C GLU A 15 -5.44 -20.28 -4.62
N ARG A 16 -4.64 -20.41 -5.68
CA ARG A 16 -4.91 -19.82 -7.00
C ARG A 16 -5.23 -18.33 -6.93
N ALA A 17 -4.48 -17.61 -6.09
CA ALA A 17 -4.64 -16.17 -5.91
C ALA A 17 -4.55 -15.44 -7.25
N ARG A 18 -5.37 -14.39 -7.39
CA ARG A 18 -5.46 -13.57 -8.61
C ARG A 18 -4.92 -12.15 -8.44
N LEU A 19 -4.60 -11.78 -7.20
CA LEU A 19 -3.98 -10.50 -6.83
C LEU A 19 -3.22 -10.67 -5.52
N ILE A 20 -2.35 -9.72 -5.23
CA ILE A 20 -1.69 -9.59 -3.94
C ILE A 20 -2.08 -8.23 -3.36
N HIS A 21 -2.68 -8.21 -2.18
CA HIS A 21 -2.97 -6.98 -1.46
C HIS A 21 -1.93 -6.79 -0.35
N ALA A 22 -1.20 -5.68 -0.39
CA ALA A 22 -0.16 -5.35 0.57
C ALA A 22 -0.57 -4.16 1.43
N GLN A 23 -0.50 -4.35 2.74
CA GLN A 23 -0.59 -3.28 3.73
C GLN A 23 0.77 -2.57 3.87
N PRO A 24 0.82 -1.35 4.43
CA PRO A 24 2.09 -0.73 4.76
C PRO A 24 2.80 -1.57 5.83
N GLY A 25 4.09 -1.79 5.66
CA GLY A 25 4.91 -2.44 6.69
C GLY A 25 5.52 -1.42 7.66
N ALA A 26 6.44 -1.89 8.51
CA ALA A 26 7.10 -1.06 9.53
C ALA A 26 7.88 0.13 8.97
N ARG A 27 8.33 0.06 7.70
CA ARG A 27 9.02 1.18 7.02
C ARG A 27 8.06 1.97 6.12
N GLY A 28 6.79 1.63 6.13
CA GLY A 28 5.74 2.17 5.29
C GLY A 28 5.59 1.47 3.94
N TYR A 29 6.66 0.89 3.37
CA TYR A 29 6.65 0.29 2.02
C TYR A 29 7.23 -1.14 1.95
N ASP A 30 7.76 -1.68 3.04
CA ASP A 30 8.55 -2.92 3.01
C ASP A 30 7.73 -4.16 2.70
N LEU A 31 6.48 -4.25 3.18
CA LEU A 31 5.56 -5.31 2.76
C LEU A 31 5.17 -5.18 1.29
N THR A 32 4.93 -3.96 0.81
CA THR A 32 4.68 -3.70 -0.62
C THR A 32 5.88 -4.08 -1.47
N LEU A 33 7.10 -3.81 -1.01
CA LEU A 33 8.31 -4.21 -1.73
C LEU A 33 8.41 -5.73 -1.88
N ARG A 34 8.06 -6.49 -0.83
CA ARG A 34 7.98 -7.96 -0.88
C ARG A 34 6.86 -8.41 -1.82
N ALA A 35 5.69 -7.80 -1.72
CA ALA A 35 4.54 -8.10 -2.57
C ALA A 35 4.83 -7.84 -4.06
N LEU A 36 5.56 -6.76 -4.39
CA LEU A 36 5.98 -6.46 -5.76
C LEU A 36 6.91 -7.54 -6.31
N ALA A 37 7.89 -8.00 -5.53
CA ALA A 37 8.76 -9.11 -5.94
C ALA A 37 7.97 -10.42 -6.13
N MET A 38 6.98 -10.69 -5.28
CA MET A 38 6.08 -11.84 -5.45
C MET A 38 5.18 -11.69 -6.68
N GLY A 39 4.61 -10.50 -6.90
CA GLY A 39 3.73 -10.20 -8.03
C GLY A 39 4.44 -10.33 -9.36
N GLU A 40 5.68 -9.84 -9.46
CA GLU A 40 6.55 -10.04 -10.61
C GLU A 40 6.79 -11.53 -10.88
N ARG A 41 7.15 -12.30 -9.84
CA ARG A 41 7.40 -13.74 -9.96
C ARG A 41 6.16 -14.53 -10.38
N LEU A 42 4.98 -14.15 -9.89
CA LEU A 42 3.74 -14.91 -10.08
C LEU A 42 2.88 -14.38 -11.24
N GLY A 43 3.25 -13.26 -11.85
CA GLY A 43 2.43 -12.56 -12.84
C GLY A 43 1.12 -12.03 -12.26
N LEU A 44 1.12 -11.64 -10.97
CA LEU A 44 -0.08 -11.17 -10.26
C LEU A 44 -0.05 -9.65 -10.05
N PRO A 45 -1.18 -8.95 -10.24
CA PRO A 45 -1.29 -7.54 -9.91
C PRO A 45 -1.14 -7.32 -8.40
N VAL A 46 -0.42 -6.27 -8.04
CA VAL A 46 -0.22 -5.86 -6.64
C VAL A 46 -1.06 -4.62 -6.34
N VAL A 47 -1.95 -4.75 -5.36
CA VAL A 47 -2.69 -3.65 -4.75
C VAL A 47 -1.93 -3.19 -3.51
N TYR A 48 -1.70 -1.89 -3.38
CA TYR A 48 -1.05 -1.31 -2.22
C TYR A 48 -2.01 -0.44 -1.42
N GLU A 49 -2.29 -0.82 -0.18
CA GLU A 49 -2.95 0.04 0.79
C GLU A 49 -1.95 1.08 1.31
N TYR A 50 -2.08 2.33 0.87
CA TYR A 50 -1.17 3.40 1.25
C TYR A 50 -1.70 4.14 2.48
N ASP A 51 -0.88 4.18 3.53
CA ASP A 51 -1.11 5.03 4.68
C ASP A 51 0.07 5.99 4.91
N PRO A 52 -0.12 7.31 4.74
CA PRO A 52 0.94 8.29 4.95
C PRO A 52 1.48 8.28 6.38
N ALA A 53 0.68 7.87 7.38
CA ALA A 53 1.15 7.78 8.77
C ALA A 53 2.34 6.82 8.92
N HIS A 54 2.33 5.70 8.19
CA HIS A 54 3.39 4.68 8.23
C HIS A 54 4.61 5.05 7.36
N VAL A 55 4.46 6.02 6.46
CA VAL A 55 5.52 6.44 5.53
C VAL A 55 6.24 7.69 6.00
N LEU A 56 5.51 8.64 6.59
CA LEU A 56 6.01 9.98 6.91
C LEU A 56 6.37 10.17 8.37
N LEU A 57 5.80 9.38 9.28
CA LEU A 57 6.06 9.53 10.72
C LEU A 57 7.07 8.47 11.18
N PRO A 58 8.10 8.86 11.96
CA PRO A 58 8.88 7.89 12.71
C PRO A 58 7.97 7.19 13.73
N GLU A 59 8.33 5.95 14.07
CA GLU A 59 7.76 5.29 15.23
C GLU A 59 7.96 6.17 16.48
N PRO A 60 6.95 6.31 17.36
CA PRO A 60 7.09 7.08 18.58
C PRO A 60 8.33 6.68 19.38
N GLY A 61 9.19 7.65 19.70
CA GLY A 61 10.41 7.42 20.47
C GLY A 61 11.62 6.95 19.65
N GLN A 62 11.52 6.82 18.32
CA GLN A 62 12.68 6.58 17.46
C GLN A 62 13.24 7.87 16.86
N PRO A 63 14.57 8.03 16.80
CA PRO A 63 15.18 9.15 16.10
C PRO A 63 14.75 9.14 14.62
N ALA A 64 14.10 10.21 14.17
CA ALA A 64 13.87 10.46 12.77
C ALA A 64 15.14 11.02 12.12
N TRP A 65 15.43 10.55 10.91
CA TRP A 65 16.40 11.21 10.06
C TRP A 65 15.89 12.62 9.71
N PRO A 66 16.78 13.64 9.67
CA PRO A 66 16.41 14.95 9.15
C PRO A 66 15.77 14.82 7.75
N PRO A 67 14.71 15.60 7.43
CA PRO A 67 14.02 15.48 6.14
C PRO A 67 14.94 15.66 4.91
N ASP A 68 15.99 16.44 5.06
CA ASP A 68 17.02 16.74 4.06
C ASP A 68 18.19 15.74 4.04
N SER A 69 18.20 14.77 4.97
CA SER A 69 19.22 13.74 5.00
C SER A 69 19.13 12.81 3.80
N GLU A 70 20.28 12.26 3.41
CA GLU A 70 20.34 11.25 2.34
C GLU A 70 19.42 10.05 2.62
N MET A 71 19.32 9.63 3.88
CA MET A 71 18.51 8.48 4.26
C MET A 71 17.01 8.76 4.12
N ALA A 72 16.55 9.95 4.52
CA ALA A 72 15.16 10.36 4.32
C ALA A 72 14.82 10.43 2.82
N MET A 73 15.72 10.99 2.00
CA MET A 73 15.53 11.05 0.55
C MET A 73 15.48 9.65 -0.09
N ARG A 74 16.38 8.73 0.28
CA ARG A 74 16.38 7.35 -0.21
C ARG A 74 15.10 6.61 0.18
N ARG A 75 14.65 6.77 1.42
CA ARG A 75 13.38 6.21 1.91
C ARG A 75 12.19 6.73 1.11
N GLY A 76 12.10 8.05 0.90
CA GLY A 76 11.04 8.68 0.12
C GLY A 76 11.02 8.21 -1.33
N ARG A 77 12.18 8.14 -1.99
CA ARG A 77 12.30 7.60 -3.35
C ARG A 77 11.84 6.14 -3.42
N GLN A 78 12.18 5.32 -2.44
CA GLN A 78 11.76 3.93 -2.40
C GLN A 78 10.24 3.78 -2.20
N ALA A 79 9.64 4.59 -1.33
CA ALA A 79 8.19 4.63 -1.17
C ALA A 79 7.49 5.02 -2.48
N LEU A 80 7.99 6.05 -3.18
CA LEU A 80 7.47 6.46 -4.49
C LEU A 80 7.63 5.37 -5.55
N ARG A 81 8.75 4.63 -5.56
CA ARG A 81 8.93 3.47 -6.44
C ARG A 81 7.88 2.39 -6.18
N CYS A 82 7.61 2.06 -4.92
CA CYS A 82 6.58 1.06 -4.58
C CYS A 82 5.18 1.52 -5.01
N LEU A 83 4.83 2.79 -4.77
CA LEU A 83 3.58 3.39 -5.25
C LEU A 83 3.50 3.34 -6.78
N GLY A 84 4.57 3.72 -7.47
CA GLY A 84 4.65 3.73 -8.93
C GLY A 84 4.48 2.34 -9.55
N ALA A 85 5.04 1.31 -8.91
CA ALA A 85 4.99 -0.07 -9.41
C ALA A 85 3.66 -0.80 -9.08
N ALA A 86 2.91 -0.37 -8.06
CA ALA A 86 1.63 -0.99 -7.73
C ALA A 86 0.62 -0.84 -8.88
N ALA A 87 -0.13 -1.91 -9.16
CA ALA A 87 -1.18 -1.93 -10.18
C ALA A 87 -2.39 -1.09 -9.75
N ALA A 88 -2.69 -1.09 -8.46
CA ALA A 88 -3.68 -0.22 -7.85
C ALA A 88 -3.21 0.25 -6.46
N ILE A 89 -3.68 1.42 -6.04
CA ILE A 89 -3.38 2.00 -4.74
C ILE A 89 -4.71 2.29 -4.05
N VAL A 90 -4.88 1.81 -2.83
CA VAL A 90 -6.04 2.09 -1.99
C VAL A 90 -5.63 3.15 -0.96
N VAL A 91 -6.44 4.19 -0.83
CA VAL A 91 -6.30 5.26 0.17
C VAL A 91 -7.60 5.48 0.90
N ARG A 92 -7.54 6.03 2.11
CA ARG A 92 -8.71 6.25 2.98
C ARG A 92 -9.50 7.51 2.64
N THR A 93 -8.85 8.53 2.09
CA THR A 93 -9.49 9.83 1.87
C THR A 93 -9.22 10.42 0.49
N PRO A 94 -10.13 11.25 -0.05
CA PRO A 94 -9.88 12.00 -1.29
C PRO A 94 -8.68 12.94 -1.18
N ALA A 95 -8.36 13.43 0.03
CA ALA A 95 -7.19 14.25 0.28
C ALA A 95 -5.89 13.48 0.00
N GLN A 96 -5.79 12.22 0.43
CA GLN A 96 -4.64 11.37 0.15
C GLN A 96 -4.47 11.12 -1.36
N LYS A 97 -5.58 10.88 -2.09
CA LYS A 97 -5.54 10.74 -3.55
C LYS A 97 -4.99 12.00 -4.23
N ARG A 98 -5.40 13.19 -3.80
CA ARG A 98 -4.85 14.46 -4.30
C ARG A 98 -3.35 14.61 -4.00
N SER A 99 -2.92 14.25 -2.79
CA SER A 99 -1.49 14.30 -2.42
C SER A 99 -0.64 13.37 -3.29
N LEU A 100 -1.11 12.15 -3.56
CA LEU A 100 -0.41 11.20 -4.43
C LEU A 100 -0.29 11.70 -5.88
N ARG A 101 -1.35 12.34 -6.39
CA ARG A 101 -1.29 13.01 -7.70
C ARG A 101 -0.23 14.12 -7.71
N GLY A 102 -0.12 14.89 -6.62
CA GLY A 102 0.88 15.96 -6.48
C GLY A 102 2.33 15.49 -6.53
N VAL A 103 2.59 14.21 -6.22
CA VAL A 103 3.93 13.59 -6.30
C VAL A 103 4.11 12.70 -7.54
N GLY A 104 3.24 12.85 -8.54
CA GLY A 104 3.39 12.20 -9.85
C GLY A 104 2.83 10.79 -9.96
N ILE A 105 2.02 10.33 -9.00
CA ILE A 105 1.30 9.06 -9.12
C ILE A 105 0.06 9.26 -9.99
N ASP A 106 -0.14 8.36 -10.96
CA ASP A 106 -1.33 8.34 -11.80
C ASP A 106 -2.60 8.19 -10.95
N ALA A 107 -3.50 9.16 -11.06
CA ALA A 107 -4.75 9.19 -10.31
C ALA A 107 -5.75 8.11 -10.76
N ALA A 108 -5.60 7.56 -11.97
CA ALA A 108 -6.47 6.50 -12.49
C ALA A 108 -6.32 5.18 -11.71
N LYS A 109 -5.14 4.93 -11.14
CA LYS A 109 -4.89 3.73 -10.31
C LYS A 109 -5.07 3.95 -8.80
N VAL A 110 -5.49 5.15 -8.38
CA VAL A 110 -5.71 5.47 -6.95
C VAL A 110 -7.21 5.41 -6.64
N PHE A 111 -7.59 4.51 -5.75
CA PHE A 111 -8.97 4.27 -5.33
C PHE A 111 -9.15 4.74 -3.88
N VAL A 112 -10.21 5.52 -3.65
CA VAL A 112 -10.56 5.96 -2.29
C VAL A 112 -11.54 4.94 -1.71
N VAL A 113 -11.12 4.24 -0.68
CA VAL A 113 -11.95 3.29 0.07
C VAL A 113 -11.99 3.79 1.51
N GLY A 114 -13.18 4.22 1.94
CA GLY A 114 -13.39 4.78 3.28
C GLY A 114 -13.12 3.77 4.40
N PRO A 115 -13.03 4.24 5.65
CA PRO A 115 -12.96 3.34 6.81
C PRO A 115 -14.13 2.36 6.85
N ARG A 116 -13.91 1.21 7.48
CA ARG A 116 -14.90 0.13 7.61
C ARG A 116 -16.28 0.58 8.12
N GLY A 117 -16.33 1.59 8.99
CA GLY A 117 -17.59 2.16 9.50
C GLY A 117 -18.47 2.78 8.40
N ASP A 118 -17.86 3.34 7.35
CA ASP A 118 -18.60 3.89 6.21
C ASP A 118 -19.18 2.75 5.34
N CYS A 119 -18.48 1.61 5.27
CA CYS A 119 -18.96 0.42 4.57
C CYS A 119 -20.14 -0.25 5.26
N GLU A 120 -20.20 -0.26 6.60
CA GLU A 120 -21.35 -0.80 7.35
C GLU A 120 -22.60 0.05 7.13
N ALA A 121 -22.48 1.38 7.16
CA ALA A 121 -23.58 2.27 6.83
C ALA A 121 -24.05 2.13 5.38
N ALA A 122 -23.11 2.01 4.43
CA ALA A 122 -23.42 1.81 3.01
C ALA A 122 -24.08 0.45 2.75
N TYR A 123 -23.61 -0.62 3.39
CA TYR A 123 -24.19 -1.95 3.30
C TYR A 123 -25.60 -2.00 3.93
N ALA A 124 -25.78 -1.42 5.11
CA ALA A 124 -27.08 -1.35 5.77
C ALA A 124 -28.11 -0.58 4.92
N HIS A 125 -27.70 0.50 4.24
CA HIS A 125 -28.56 1.24 3.32
C HIS A 125 -28.85 0.44 2.03
N ALA A 126 -27.90 -0.34 1.52
CA ALA A 126 -28.12 -1.15 0.33
C ALA A 126 -29.09 -2.32 0.59
N VAL A 127 -29.04 -2.92 1.78
CA VAL A 127 -29.87 -4.07 2.16
C VAL A 127 -31.27 -3.65 2.63
N SER A 128 -31.47 -2.40 3.04
CA SER A 128 -32.79 -1.87 3.42
C SER A 128 -33.60 -1.27 2.26
N ALA A 129 -33.02 -1.23 1.06
CA ALA A 129 -33.66 -0.73 -0.16
C ALA A 129 -34.26 -1.84 -1.04
N ASP A 130 -34.13 -3.11 -0.61
CA ASP A 130 -34.80 -4.30 -1.15
C ASP A 130 -35.94 -4.75 -0.21
#